data_AF-A0A0R2D156-F1
#
_entry.id   AF-A0A0R2D156-F1
#
_cell.length_a   1.000
_cell.length_b   1.000
_cell.length_c   1.000
_cell.angle_alpha   90.00
_cell.angle_beta   90.00
_cell.angle_gamma   90.00
#
_symmetry.space_group_name_H-M   'P 1'
#
loop_
_entity.id
_entity.type
_entity.pdbx_description
1 polymer ?
#
loop_
_entity_poly.entity_id
_entity_poly.type
_entity_poly.pdbx_seq_one_letter_code
_entity_poly.pdbx_strand_id
1 'polypeptide(L)'
;MKRYHFWGSILSIFAFIFILAACSLLPEKQVHYQRFGNGTDTRLTYYARRDKVTRQETRSIVLYSALGVTDKESAQQILVPFSKRFQGIDGLTEKITYKKTYAQEELTIDYSKVDIEKIRNLPGMRYSSSTKSNNISLKRSETLLKRNKFVKITDNKFQKFTQKELTRKPYSINDFNKIKIASSSLDANATTIAELKKQLGRPDRTQKTQTSGTERGSYLWYLSQNKTAYISVYTIGEQIRTKSLSRYGTAGKNISSATFDSLENGTDYDVVITVLGEPTRVTVTSSGSSSYTTLVYRNRTTNKNYSFYFTNDKLISKSESN
;
A
#
# COMPACT_ATOMS: atom_id res chain seq x y z
N MET A 1 -15.74 12.98 89.58
CA MET A 1 -14.73 11.91 89.43
C MET A 1 -15.07 10.73 90.33
N LYS A 2 -15.57 9.62 89.78
CA LYS A 2 -15.32 8.21 90.19
C LYS A 2 -16.33 7.24 89.55
N ARG A 3 -15.76 6.23 88.89
CA ARG A 3 -16.12 4.81 88.72
C ARG A 3 -17.43 4.43 88.01
N TYR A 4 -17.29 3.58 86.99
CA TYR A 4 -18.20 2.46 86.71
C TYR A 4 -17.41 1.18 86.36
N HIS A 5 -17.86 0.11 87.02
CA HIS A 5 -17.71 -1.36 86.92
C HIS A 5 -17.38 -1.95 85.53
N PHE A 6 -16.48 -2.95 85.36
CA PHE A 6 -16.46 -4.40 85.71
C PHE A 6 -17.33 -5.32 84.83
N TRP A 7 -16.66 -6.35 84.27
CA TRP A 7 -17.12 -7.66 83.74
C TRP A 7 -17.58 -7.85 82.28
N GLY A 8 -17.06 -8.91 81.64
CA GLY A 8 -17.65 -9.54 80.45
C GLY A 8 -16.68 -10.19 79.46
N SER A 9 -16.38 -11.47 79.66
CA SER A 9 -15.56 -12.36 78.83
C SER A 9 -15.99 -12.55 77.37
N ILE A 10 -14.99 -12.84 76.51
CA ILE A 10 -14.97 -13.85 75.42
C ILE A 10 -16.05 -13.76 74.32
N LEU A 11 -15.67 -13.38 73.08
CA LEU A 11 -15.94 -14.18 71.85
C LEU A 11 -15.26 -13.58 70.60
N SER A 12 -14.78 -14.48 69.74
CA SER A 12 -14.52 -14.32 68.29
C SER A 12 -13.21 -13.68 67.82
N ILE A 13 -12.16 -14.50 67.91
CA ILE A 13 -11.12 -14.64 66.87
C ILE A 13 -11.79 -15.00 65.53
N PHE A 14 -11.17 -14.56 64.42
CA PHE A 14 -11.51 -14.74 62.99
C PHE A 14 -12.31 -13.61 62.32
N ALA A 15 -11.71 -12.42 62.23
CA ALA A 15 -11.84 -11.63 61.00
C ALA A 15 -10.93 -12.27 59.93
N PHE A 16 -11.46 -13.31 59.29
CA PHE A 16 -10.81 -14.03 58.19
C PHE A 16 -10.51 -13.04 57.06
N ILE A 17 -9.25 -13.04 56.65
CA ILE A 17 -8.67 -12.33 55.51
C ILE A 17 -9.57 -12.46 54.27
N PHE A 18 -10.21 -11.37 53.84
CA PHE A 18 -10.98 -11.31 52.58
C PHE A 18 -10.68 -10.05 51.75
N ILE A 19 -9.41 -9.62 51.71
CA ILE A 19 -8.97 -8.60 50.73
C ILE A 19 -7.99 -9.23 49.74
N LEU A 20 -8.42 -10.21 48.96
CA LEU A 20 -7.65 -10.70 47.80
C LEU A 20 -8.50 -11.24 46.64
N ALA A 21 -9.77 -10.81 46.54
CA ALA A 21 -10.61 -11.10 45.37
C ALA A 21 -10.81 -9.89 44.42
N ALA A 22 -10.02 -8.81 44.56
CA ALA A 22 -10.11 -7.64 43.68
C ALA A 22 -9.37 -7.81 42.33
N CYS A 23 -8.92 -9.01 41.97
CA CYS A 23 -8.21 -9.25 40.70
C CYS A 23 -9.13 -9.31 39.47
N SER A 24 -10.45 -9.42 39.64
CA SER A 24 -11.44 -9.43 38.55
C SER A 24 -12.11 -8.08 38.28
N LEU A 25 -11.87 -7.05 39.11
CA LEU A 25 -12.61 -5.77 39.11
C LEU A 25 -11.94 -4.61 38.36
N LEU A 26 -10.77 -4.82 37.77
CA LEU A 26 -10.10 -3.73 37.04
C LEU A 26 -10.71 -3.57 35.64
N PRO A 27 -11.20 -2.36 35.29
CA PRO A 27 -11.83 -2.12 33.99
C PRO A 27 -10.83 -2.33 32.86
N GLU A 28 -11.34 -2.84 31.75
CA GLU A 28 -10.57 -2.97 30.52
C GLU A 28 -10.29 -1.58 29.95
N LYS A 29 -9.01 -1.21 29.86
CA LYS A 29 -8.59 0.07 29.30
C LYS A 29 -8.45 -0.04 27.79
N GLN A 30 -8.85 1.02 27.11
CA GLN A 30 -8.60 1.19 25.68
C GLN A 30 -7.41 2.11 25.48
N VAL A 31 -6.50 1.72 24.58
CA VAL A 31 -5.39 2.57 24.17
C VAL A 31 -5.27 2.55 22.66
N HIS A 32 -5.10 3.73 22.08
CA HIS A 32 -5.17 3.95 20.65
C HIS A 32 -3.79 4.33 20.08
N TYR A 33 -3.50 3.83 18.89
CA TYR A 33 -2.28 4.13 18.16
C TYR A 33 -2.61 4.35 16.69
N GLN A 34 -1.83 5.21 16.04
CA GLN A 34 -1.96 5.48 14.63
C GLN A 34 -0.59 5.53 13.96
N ARG A 35 -0.52 4.94 12.76
CA ARG A 35 0.53 5.24 11.78
C ARG A 35 -0.15 5.79 10.55
N PHE A 36 0.05 7.08 10.31
CA PHE A 36 -0.55 7.81 9.21
C PHE A 36 0.52 8.34 8.27
N GLY A 37 0.16 8.41 7.00
CA GLY A 37 0.94 9.04 5.95
C GLY A 37 1.24 8.05 4.86
N ASN A 38 1.95 8.52 3.83
CA ASN A 38 2.47 7.61 2.83
C ASN A 38 1.36 6.83 2.07
N GLY A 39 0.16 7.41 1.96
CA GLY A 39 -1.01 6.78 1.36
C GLY A 39 -1.58 5.59 2.15
N THR A 40 -1.17 5.44 3.41
CA THR A 40 -1.72 4.48 4.36
C THR A 40 -2.14 5.15 5.67
N ASP A 41 -3.22 4.66 6.27
CA ASP A 41 -3.63 5.02 7.63
C ASP A 41 -3.94 3.72 8.37
N THR A 42 -3.10 3.33 9.32
CA THR A 42 -3.35 2.16 10.16
C THR A 42 -3.62 2.61 11.58
N ARG A 43 -4.79 2.25 12.11
CA ARG A 43 -5.22 2.56 13.47
C ARG A 43 -5.38 1.29 14.26
N LEU A 44 -4.84 1.28 15.46
CA LEU A 44 -4.88 0.15 16.37
C LEU A 44 -5.52 0.58 17.68
N THR A 45 -6.47 -0.20 18.16
CA THR A 45 -7.02 -0.10 19.51
C THR A 45 -6.71 -1.39 20.24
N TYR A 46 -5.99 -1.30 21.35
CA TYR A 46 -5.84 -2.41 22.29
C TYR A 46 -6.79 -2.24 23.46
N TYR A 47 -7.45 -3.34 23.79
CA TYR A 47 -8.23 -3.54 24.99
C TYR A 47 -7.37 -4.35 25.96
N ALA A 48 -7.12 -3.82 27.16
CA ALA A 48 -6.20 -4.46 28.09
C ALA A 48 -6.68 -4.38 29.54
N ARG A 49 -6.48 -5.48 30.28
CA ARG A 49 -6.62 -5.53 31.73
C ARG A 49 -5.22 -5.56 32.34
N ARG A 50 -4.88 -4.53 33.12
CA ARG A 50 -3.49 -4.27 33.59
C ARG A 50 -2.52 -4.14 32.40
N ASP A 51 -1.67 -5.15 32.21
CA ASP A 51 -0.72 -5.26 31.10
C ASP A 51 -1.13 -6.34 30.08
N LYS A 52 -2.17 -7.14 30.35
CA LYS A 52 -2.61 -8.19 29.44
C LYS A 52 -3.60 -7.64 28.42
N VAL A 53 -3.27 -7.72 27.14
CA VAL A 53 -4.17 -7.41 26.03
C VAL A 53 -5.18 -8.56 25.90
N THR A 54 -6.46 -8.23 25.89
CA THR A 54 -7.58 -9.16 25.75
C THR A 54 -8.12 -9.13 24.32
N ARG A 55 -8.11 -7.96 23.69
CA ARG A 55 -8.64 -7.77 22.33
C ARG A 55 -7.86 -6.69 21.59
N GLN A 56 -7.78 -6.81 20.28
CA GLN A 56 -7.22 -5.80 19.39
C GLN A 56 -8.21 -5.54 18.25
N GLU A 57 -8.41 -4.27 17.93
CA GLU A 57 -9.05 -3.83 16.69
C GLU A 57 -8.04 -3.09 15.83
N THR A 58 -8.08 -3.35 14.53
CA THR A 58 -7.29 -2.68 13.52
C THR A 58 -8.24 -2.12 12.47
N ARG A 59 -8.06 -0.85 12.12
CA ARG A 59 -8.72 -0.23 10.96
C ARG A 59 -7.66 0.37 10.06
N SER A 60 -7.62 -0.06 8.81
CA SER A 60 -6.65 0.44 7.83
C SER A 60 -7.34 1.09 6.63
N ILE A 61 -6.78 2.19 6.14
CA ILE A 61 -7.04 2.71 4.79
C ILE A 61 -5.75 2.57 3.98
N VAL A 62 -5.85 2.03 2.77
CA VAL A 62 -4.73 1.93 1.83
C VAL A 62 -5.16 2.51 0.49
N LEU A 63 -4.53 3.62 0.08
CA LEU A 63 -4.76 4.22 -1.24
C LEU A 63 -4.18 3.31 -2.33
N TYR A 64 -4.85 3.19 -3.47
CA TYR A 64 -4.36 2.39 -4.60
C TYR A 64 -3.02 2.91 -5.15
N SER A 65 -2.79 4.24 -5.08
CA SER A 65 -1.49 4.83 -5.39
C SER A 65 -0.36 4.32 -4.50
N ALA A 66 -0.64 4.02 -3.22
CA ALA A 66 0.37 3.47 -2.32
C ALA A 66 0.79 2.04 -2.72
N LEU A 67 -0.13 1.29 -3.35
CA LEU A 67 0.11 -0.04 -3.92
C LEU A 67 0.72 0.02 -5.33
N GLY A 68 0.79 1.20 -5.95
CA GLY A 68 1.23 1.38 -7.33
C GLY A 68 0.20 0.96 -8.39
N VAL A 69 -1.07 0.82 -8.00
CA VAL A 69 -2.17 0.36 -8.87
C VAL A 69 -3.17 1.49 -9.12
N THR A 70 -3.99 1.37 -10.17
CA THR A 70 -4.92 2.43 -10.60
C THR A 70 -6.39 2.08 -10.37
N ASP A 71 -6.71 0.80 -10.18
CA ASP A 71 -8.08 0.29 -10.08
C ASP A 71 -8.29 -0.74 -8.96
N LYS A 72 -9.56 -1.07 -8.73
CA LYS A 72 -10.00 -1.99 -7.67
C LYS A 72 -9.54 -3.41 -7.95
N GLU A 73 -9.64 -3.85 -9.20
CA GLU A 73 -9.32 -5.22 -9.62
C GLU A 73 -7.85 -5.52 -9.34
N SER A 74 -6.95 -4.58 -9.67
CA SER A 74 -5.53 -4.66 -9.40
C SER A 74 -5.22 -4.60 -7.89
N ALA A 75 -5.96 -3.79 -7.13
CA ALA A 75 -5.84 -3.76 -5.68
C ALA A 75 -6.27 -5.09 -5.03
N GLN A 76 -7.36 -5.70 -5.52
CA GLN A 76 -7.84 -7.00 -5.08
C GLN A 76 -6.81 -8.10 -5.34
N GLN A 77 -6.10 -8.06 -6.47
CA GLN A 77 -5.04 -9.03 -6.76
C GLN A 77 -3.91 -9.01 -5.74
N ILE A 78 -3.60 -7.83 -5.18
CA ILE A 78 -2.60 -7.70 -4.12
C ILE A 78 -3.20 -8.13 -2.78
N LEU A 79 -4.39 -7.64 -2.43
CA LEU A 79 -4.93 -7.74 -1.07
C LEU A 79 -5.68 -9.05 -0.77
N VAL A 80 -6.38 -9.64 -1.73
CA VAL A 80 -7.16 -10.88 -1.52
C VAL A 80 -6.28 -12.06 -1.09
N PRO A 81 -5.11 -12.33 -1.70
CA PRO A 81 -4.22 -13.39 -1.21
C PRO A 81 -3.79 -13.20 0.24
N PHE A 82 -3.59 -11.96 0.68
CA PHE A 82 -3.29 -11.67 2.09
C PHE A 82 -4.51 -11.90 2.97
N SER A 83 -5.68 -11.34 2.61
CA SER A 83 -6.94 -11.50 3.35
C SER A 83 -7.31 -12.97 3.56
N LYS A 84 -7.13 -13.84 2.56
CA LYS A 84 -7.36 -15.29 2.69
C LYS A 84 -6.59 -15.93 3.84
N ARG A 85 -5.40 -15.43 4.19
CA ARG A 85 -4.59 -15.97 5.29
C ARG A 85 -5.20 -15.67 6.66
N PHE A 86 -6.05 -14.65 6.77
CA PHE A 86 -6.74 -14.26 8.00
C PHE A 86 -8.05 -15.04 8.21
N GLN A 87 -8.56 -15.74 7.20
CA GLN A 87 -9.87 -16.39 7.27
C GLN A 87 -9.79 -17.75 7.99
N GLY A 88 -10.88 -18.14 8.67
CA GLY A 88 -11.03 -19.44 9.32
C GLY A 88 -10.20 -19.62 10.61
N ILE A 89 -9.72 -18.53 11.21
CA ILE A 89 -9.01 -18.55 12.49
C ILE A 89 -9.97 -18.15 13.61
N ASP A 90 -10.24 -19.06 14.54
CA ASP A 90 -11.09 -18.78 15.69
C ASP A 90 -10.57 -17.58 16.49
N GLY A 91 -11.50 -16.69 16.90
CA GLY A 91 -11.15 -15.46 17.60
C GLY A 91 -10.53 -14.38 16.71
N LEU A 92 -10.50 -14.54 15.39
CA LEU A 92 -10.05 -13.52 14.44
C LEU A 92 -11.08 -13.29 13.34
N THR A 93 -11.39 -12.02 13.06
CA THR A 93 -12.28 -11.62 11.96
C THR A 93 -11.62 -10.53 11.13
N GLU A 94 -11.57 -10.71 9.81
CA GLU A 94 -11.03 -9.72 8.87
C GLU A 94 -12.02 -9.44 7.74
N LYS A 95 -12.13 -8.18 7.36
CA LYS A 95 -12.97 -7.72 6.25
C LYS A 95 -12.27 -6.59 5.51
N ILE A 96 -12.19 -6.73 4.18
CA ILE A 96 -11.76 -5.64 3.29
C ILE A 96 -12.94 -5.11 2.48
N THR A 97 -13.16 -3.80 2.56
CA THR A 97 -14.10 -3.05 1.71
C THR A 97 -13.32 -2.26 0.67
N TYR A 98 -13.62 -2.50 -0.61
CA TYR A 98 -12.97 -1.82 -1.73
C TYR A 98 -13.80 -0.63 -2.19
N LYS A 99 -13.17 0.55 -2.25
CA LYS A 99 -13.74 1.78 -2.79
C LYS A 99 -13.14 2.05 -4.17
N LYS A 100 -13.46 3.21 -4.75
CA LYS A 100 -13.02 3.57 -6.11
C LYS A 100 -11.49 3.72 -6.24
N THR A 101 -10.84 4.20 -5.19
CA THR A 101 -9.44 4.67 -5.21
C THR A 101 -8.64 4.20 -4.00
N TYR A 102 -9.26 3.45 -3.10
CA TYR A 102 -8.64 2.93 -1.87
C TYR A 102 -9.38 1.69 -1.37
N ALA A 103 -8.72 0.92 -0.51
CA ALA A 103 -9.32 -0.17 0.26
C ALA A 103 -9.36 0.19 1.75
N GLN A 104 -10.35 -0.36 2.45
CA GLN A 104 -10.49 -0.26 3.91
C GLN A 104 -10.47 -1.66 4.50
N GLU A 105 -9.64 -1.88 5.50
CA GLU A 105 -9.56 -3.14 6.24
C GLU A 105 -10.09 -2.93 7.65
N GLU A 106 -10.88 -3.87 8.14
CA GLU A 106 -11.27 -4.01 9.54
C GLU A 106 -10.85 -5.40 10.01
N LEU A 107 -10.01 -5.45 11.04
CA LEU A 107 -9.49 -6.69 11.62
C LEU A 107 -9.68 -6.65 13.14
N THR A 108 -10.28 -7.70 13.69
CA THR A 108 -10.43 -7.88 15.14
C THR A 108 -9.79 -9.19 15.56
N ILE A 109 -9.05 -9.15 16.67
CA ILE A 109 -8.41 -10.32 17.29
C ILE A 109 -8.83 -10.38 18.76
N ASP A 110 -9.45 -11.49 19.15
CA ASP A 110 -9.79 -11.85 20.51
C ASP A 110 -8.71 -12.79 21.07
N TYR A 111 -7.82 -12.25 21.90
CA TYR A 111 -6.70 -12.99 22.49
C TYR A 111 -7.13 -14.01 23.54
N SER A 112 -8.40 -14.00 23.96
CA SER A 112 -8.95 -15.06 24.82
C SER A 112 -9.32 -16.33 24.06
N LYS A 113 -9.50 -16.23 22.74
CA LYS A 113 -9.94 -17.34 21.88
C LYS A 113 -8.90 -17.78 20.86
N VAL A 114 -8.14 -16.83 20.33
CA VAL A 114 -7.24 -17.08 19.20
C VAL A 114 -6.05 -17.95 19.59
N ASP A 115 -5.68 -18.83 18.68
CA ASP A 115 -4.40 -19.54 18.73
C ASP A 115 -3.29 -18.61 18.23
N ILE A 116 -2.41 -18.20 19.15
CA ILE A 116 -1.31 -17.28 18.85
C ILE A 116 -0.40 -17.84 17.75
N GLU A 117 -0.14 -19.14 17.72
CA GLU A 117 0.77 -19.73 16.73
C GLU A 117 0.21 -19.61 15.30
N LYS A 118 -1.12 -19.64 15.14
CA LYS A 118 -1.78 -19.42 13.84
C LYS A 118 -1.68 -17.97 13.35
N ILE A 119 -1.67 -16.99 14.26
CA ILE A 119 -1.65 -15.58 13.89
C ILE A 119 -0.25 -14.96 13.86
N ARG A 120 0.75 -15.63 14.46
CA ARG A 120 2.14 -15.14 14.52
C ARG A 120 2.78 -14.89 13.16
N ASN A 121 2.43 -15.70 12.17
CA ASN A 121 3.00 -15.66 10.83
C ASN A 121 2.17 -14.84 9.84
N LEU A 122 1.07 -14.22 10.29
CA LEU A 122 0.21 -13.45 9.39
C LEU A 122 0.90 -12.15 8.94
N PRO A 123 0.65 -11.72 7.68
CA PRO A 123 1.20 -10.47 7.16
C PRO A 123 0.91 -9.30 8.08
N GLY A 124 1.90 -8.45 8.36
CA GLY A 124 1.70 -7.26 9.19
C GLY A 124 1.62 -7.53 10.70
N MET A 125 1.45 -8.77 11.14
CA MET A 125 1.56 -9.13 12.56
C MET A 125 3.02 -9.06 13.01
N ARG A 126 3.27 -8.36 14.11
CA ARG A 126 4.63 -8.16 14.66
C ARG A 126 4.65 -8.61 16.11
N TYR A 127 5.00 -9.88 16.31
CA TYR A 127 5.22 -10.45 17.64
C TYR A 127 6.68 -10.38 18.03
N SER A 128 6.98 -10.22 19.32
CA SER A 128 8.32 -10.50 19.82
C SER A 128 8.58 -12.01 19.76
N SER A 129 9.79 -12.41 19.37
CA SER A 129 10.21 -13.81 19.28
C SER A 129 9.97 -14.63 20.56
N SER A 130 9.88 -13.97 21.72
CA SER A 130 9.66 -14.60 23.04
C SER A 130 8.19 -14.82 23.44
N THR A 131 7.21 -14.45 22.61
CA THR A 131 5.77 -14.60 22.96
C THR A 131 5.29 -16.02 22.66
N LYS A 132 5.45 -16.95 23.60
CA LYS A 132 5.00 -18.36 23.49
C LYS A 132 3.59 -18.62 24.06
N SER A 133 2.85 -17.59 24.44
CA SER A 133 1.54 -17.74 25.09
C SER A 133 0.56 -16.64 24.67
N ASN A 134 -0.74 -16.88 24.89
CA ASN A 134 -1.84 -15.92 24.73
C ASN A 134 -1.75 -14.70 25.67
N ASN A 135 -0.68 -14.57 26.47
CA ASN A 135 -0.43 -13.44 27.33
C ASN A 135 0.31 -12.33 26.56
N ILE A 136 -0.44 -11.65 25.69
CA ILE A 136 0.07 -10.48 24.97
C ILE A 136 0.22 -9.30 25.95
N SER A 137 1.46 -8.83 26.13
CA SER A 137 1.77 -7.67 26.99
C SER A 137 1.55 -6.37 26.22
N LEU A 138 0.80 -5.44 26.82
CA LEU A 138 0.57 -4.12 26.26
C LEU A 138 1.87 -3.31 26.23
N LYS A 139 2.66 -3.30 27.30
CA LYS A 139 3.95 -2.58 27.36
C LYS A 139 4.92 -3.05 26.25
N ARG A 140 4.98 -4.36 26.00
CA ARG A 140 5.79 -4.92 24.90
C ARG A 140 5.24 -4.50 23.53
N SER A 141 3.92 -4.55 23.38
CA SER A 141 3.23 -4.11 22.16
C SER A 141 3.50 -2.63 21.87
N GLU A 142 3.41 -1.75 22.87
CA GLU A 142 3.75 -0.32 22.75
C GLU A 142 5.19 -0.09 22.30
N THR A 143 6.13 -0.85 22.83
CA THR A 143 7.54 -0.78 22.44
C THR A 143 7.71 -1.15 20.96
N LEU A 144 7.06 -2.22 20.50
CA LEU A 144 7.09 -2.63 19.09
C LEU A 144 6.39 -1.60 18.19
N LEU A 145 5.24 -1.06 18.61
CA LEU A 145 4.53 -0.02 17.86
C LEU A 145 5.38 1.24 17.68
N LYS A 146 6.04 1.71 18.74
CA LYS A 146 6.95 2.86 18.68
C LYS A 146 8.11 2.63 17.70
N ARG A 147 8.74 1.44 17.72
CA ARG A 147 9.77 1.05 16.75
C ARG A 147 9.26 1.06 15.30
N ASN A 148 7.96 0.86 15.10
CA ASN A 148 7.30 0.85 13.80
C ASN A 148 6.60 2.16 13.46
N LYS A 149 6.99 3.27 14.13
CA LYS A 149 6.52 4.63 13.86
C LYS A 149 5.03 4.84 14.09
N PHE A 150 4.40 4.02 14.92
CA PHE A 150 3.08 4.33 15.45
C PHE A 150 3.19 5.37 16.56
N VAL A 151 2.25 6.30 16.58
CA VAL A 151 2.09 7.33 17.61
C VAL A 151 0.89 6.96 18.47
N LYS A 152 1.01 7.12 19.80
CA LYS A 152 -0.09 6.92 20.74
C LYS A 152 -1.06 8.11 20.66
N ILE A 153 -2.35 7.83 20.57
CA ILE A 153 -3.41 8.84 20.46
C ILE A 153 -4.11 8.93 21.82
N THR A 154 -4.04 10.09 22.46
CA THR A 154 -4.56 10.33 23.82
C THR A 154 -5.78 11.24 23.86
N ASP A 155 -6.01 12.02 22.80
CA ASP A 155 -7.09 13.01 22.68
C ASP A 155 -8.19 12.57 21.69
N ASN A 156 -8.14 11.31 21.23
CA ASN A 156 -9.00 10.75 20.19
C ASN A 156 -8.95 11.49 18.84
N LYS A 157 -7.93 12.33 18.58
CA LYS A 157 -7.77 13.03 17.31
C LYS A 157 -6.84 12.27 16.38
N PHE A 158 -7.43 11.43 15.54
CA PHE A 158 -6.72 10.75 14.47
C PHE A 158 -6.50 11.66 13.28
N GLN A 159 -5.31 11.57 12.67
CA GLN A 159 -5.07 12.09 11.33
C GLN A 159 -5.98 11.35 10.34
N LYS A 160 -6.46 12.05 9.30
CA LYS A 160 -7.34 11.47 8.30
C LYS A 160 -6.92 11.96 6.93
N PHE A 161 -7.07 11.12 5.92
CA PHE A 161 -7.01 11.59 4.54
C PHE A 161 -8.12 12.59 4.29
N THR A 162 -7.77 13.67 3.61
CA THR A 162 -8.74 14.61 3.06
C THR A 162 -9.57 13.92 1.99
N GLN A 163 -10.77 14.45 1.70
CA GLN A 163 -11.59 13.92 0.62
C GLN A 163 -10.85 13.98 -0.72
N LYS A 164 -10.09 15.04 -0.96
CA LYS A 164 -9.24 15.20 -2.16
C LYS A 164 -8.26 14.04 -2.31
N GLU A 165 -7.58 13.65 -1.23
CA GLU A 165 -6.65 12.52 -1.25
C GLU A 165 -7.36 11.19 -1.47
N LEU A 166 -8.50 10.97 -0.80
CA LEU A 166 -9.31 9.76 -0.98
C LEU A 166 -9.86 9.64 -2.39
N THR A 167 -10.20 10.75 -3.07
CA THR A 167 -10.74 10.73 -4.44
C THR A 167 -9.70 10.88 -5.53
N ARG A 168 -8.44 11.18 -5.18
CA ARG A 168 -7.37 11.39 -6.16
C ARG A 168 -7.12 10.09 -6.92
N LYS A 169 -7.37 10.12 -8.21
CA LYS A 169 -7.04 8.99 -9.09
C LYS A 169 -5.52 8.78 -9.11
N PRO A 170 -5.04 7.52 -9.02
CA PRO A 170 -3.63 7.24 -9.22
C PRO A 170 -3.20 7.62 -10.64
N TYR A 171 -1.94 8.04 -10.81
CA TYR A 171 -1.37 8.39 -12.11
C TYR A 171 -1.51 7.20 -13.08
N SER A 172 -2.12 7.40 -14.23
CA SER A 172 -2.56 6.33 -15.15
C SER A 172 -1.79 6.33 -16.47
N ILE A 173 -2.02 5.30 -17.30
CA ILE A 173 -1.51 5.27 -18.68
C ILE A 173 -2.03 6.47 -19.50
N ASN A 174 -3.24 6.94 -19.22
CA ASN A 174 -3.82 8.10 -19.91
C ASN A 174 -3.08 9.39 -19.54
N ASP A 175 -2.60 9.52 -18.29
CA ASP A 175 -1.79 10.65 -17.88
C ASP A 175 -0.39 10.59 -18.50
N PHE A 176 0.17 9.38 -18.62
CA PHE A 176 1.42 9.15 -19.34
C PHE A 176 1.31 9.51 -20.83
N ASN A 177 0.19 9.18 -21.48
CA ASN A 177 -0.02 9.44 -22.90
C ASN A 177 -0.11 10.96 -23.21
N LYS A 178 -0.54 11.79 -22.25
CA LYS A 178 -0.56 13.26 -22.41
C LYS A 178 0.84 13.88 -22.56
N ILE A 179 1.90 13.19 -22.13
CA ILE A 179 3.28 13.66 -22.29
C ILE A 179 3.68 13.48 -23.76
N LYS A 180 3.75 14.57 -24.52
CA LYS A 180 4.19 14.54 -25.92
C LYS A 180 5.70 14.49 -25.97
N ILE A 181 6.26 13.46 -26.62
CA ILE A 181 7.70 13.37 -26.85
C ILE A 181 8.10 14.20 -28.08
N ALA A 182 9.30 14.75 -28.06
CA ALA A 182 9.79 15.62 -29.12
C ALA A 182 10.36 14.84 -30.31
N SER A 183 9.95 15.19 -31.52
CA SER A 183 10.52 14.65 -32.77
C SER A 183 11.90 15.24 -33.10
N SER A 184 12.13 16.51 -32.75
CA SER A 184 13.40 17.23 -32.94
C SER A 184 13.72 18.12 -31.74
N SER A 185 14.90 18.75 -31.69
CA SER A 185 15.30 19.61 -30.54
C SER A 185 14.52 20.92 -30.51
N LEU A 186 13.86 21.26 -31.60
CA LEU A 186 13.12 22.49 -31.82
C LEU A 186 11.60 22.26 -31.84
N ASP A 187 11.14 21.09 -31.40
CA ASP A 187 9.72 20.73 -31.39
C ASP A 187 8.99 21.51 -30.30
N ALA A 188 8.36 22.62 -30.70
CA ALA A 188 7.64 23.52 -29.80
C ALA A 188 6.32 22.93 -29.27
N ASN A 189 5.83 21.83 -29.87
CA ASN A 189 4.58 21.18 -29.47
C ASN A 189 4.79 20.03 -28.47
N ALA A 190 6.06 19.70 -28.17
CA ALA A 190 6.42 18.63 -27.25
C ALA A 190 6.43 19.10 -25.80
N THR A 191 6.17 18.16 -24.88
CA THR A 191 6.24 18.43 -23.45
C THR A 191 7.71 18.56 -23.03
N THR A 192 8.02 19.66 -22.38
CA THR A 192 9.35 19.92 -21.81
C THR A 192 9.51 19.29 -20.43
N ILE A 193 10.75 19.09 -20.02
CA ILE A 193 11.05 18.64 -18.66
C ILE A 193 10.63 19.67 -17.60
N ALA A 194 10.69 20.96 -17.90
CA ALA A 194 10.19 22.01 -17.01
C ALA A 194 8.68 21.89 -16.75
N GLU A 195 7.88 21.68 -17.80
CA GLU A 195 6.44 21.45 -17.68
C GLU A 195 6.13 20.18 -16.90
N LEU A 196 6.86 19.09 -17.17
CA LEU A 196 6.66 17.84 -16.45
C LEU A 196 6.98 17.98 -14.95
N LYS A 197 8.03 18.71 -14.58
CA LYS A 197 8.35 19.04 -13.18
C LYS A 197 7.28 19.89 -12.53
N LYS A 198 6.65 20.80 -13.26
CA LYS A 198 5.50 21.59 -12.75
C LYS A 198 4.29 20.68 -12.45
N GLN A 199 4.08 19.66 -13.28
CA GLN A 199 2.97 18.71 -13.10
C GLN A 199 3.21 17.68 -12.00
N LEU A 200 4.40 17.07 -11.96
CA LEU A 200 4.72 15.95 -11.07
C LEU A 200 5.49 16.35 -9.82
N GLY A 201 5.93 17.60 -9.72
CA GLY A 201 6.83 18.07 -8.68
C GLY A 201 8.28 17.66 -8.93
N ARG A 202 9.09 17.76 -7.87
CA ARG A 202 10.52 17.45 -7.92
C ARG A 202 10.75 15.95 -8.21
N PRO A 203 11.63 15.58 -9.16
CA PRO A 203 12.02 14.20 -9.39
C PRO A 203 12.69 13.59 -8.15
N ASP A 204 12.42 12.30 -7.90
CA ASP A 204 13.09 11.51 -6.87
C ASP A 204 14.55 11.21 -7.22
N ARG A 205 14.85 11.07 -8.51
CA ARG A 205 16.22 10.91 -9.03
C ARG A 205 16.45 11.76 -10.25
N THR A 206 17.65 12.30 -10.36
CA THR A 206 18.09 13.07 -11.52
C THR A 206 19.56 12.76 -11.79
N GLN A 207 19.88 12.51 -13.06
CA GLN A 207 21.24 12.41 -13.56
C GLN A 207 21.36 13.30 -14.78
N LYS A 208 22.45 14.06 -14.87
CA LYS A 208 22.74 14.92 -16.02
C LYS A 208 24.16 14.63 -16.50
N THR A 209 24.32 14.65 -17.82
CA THR A 209 25.62 14.52 -18.48
C THR A 209 25.69 15.53 -19.62
N GLN A 210 26.89 15.92 -20.03
CA GLN A 210 27.09 16.68 -21.25
C GLN A 210 27.85 15.83 -22.26
N THR A 211 27.41 15.84 -23.51
CA THR A 211 28.08 15.15 -24.61
C THR A 211 28.07 16.07 -25.82
N SER A 212 29.25 16.42 -26.33
CA SER A 212 29.43 17.35 -27.46
C SER A 212 28.67 18.67 -27.27
N GLY A 213 28.79 19.29 -26.09
CA GLY A 213 28.13 20.56 -25.75
C GLY A 213 26.62 20.48 -25.51
N THR A 214 26.00 19.30 -25.68
CA THR A 214 24.57 19.10 -25.49
C THR A 214 24.28 18.45 -24.13
N GLU A 215 23.42 19.06 -23.32
CA GLU A 215 22.96 18.48 -22.05
C GLU A 215 22.03 17.30 -22.31
N ARG A 216 22.25 16.21 -21.59
CA ARG A 216 21.41 15.01 -21.56
C ARG A 216 20.99 14.76 -20.13
N GLY A 217 19.69 14.56 -19.92
CA GLY A 217 19.10 14.39 -18.60
C GLY A 217 18.35 13.06 -18.46
N SER A 218 18.38 12.47 -17.28
CA SER A 218 17.53 11.36 -16.88
C SER A 218 16.82 11.75 -15.57
N TYR A 219 15.51 11.57 -15.53
CA TYR A 219 14.67 11.96 -14.40
C TYR A 219 13.70 10.83 -14.06
N LEU A 220 13.48 10.58 -12.77
CA LEU A 220 12.58 9.54 -12.29
C LEU A 220 11.70 10.07 -11.15
N TRP A 221 10.41 9.73 -11.20
CA TRP A 221 9.44 9.94 -10.13
C TRP A 221 8.80 8.61 -9.75
N TYR A 222 8.84 8.26 -8.47
CA TYR A 222 8.11 7.12 -7.94
C TYR A 222 6.62 7.48 -7.80
N LEU A 223 5.79 6.64 -8.39
CA LEU A 223 4.32 6.74 -8.31
C LEU A 223 3.76 5.94 -7.13
N SER A 224 4.62 5.20 -6.43
CA SER A 224 4.28 4.30 -5.33
C SER A 224 5.34 4.35 -4.22
N GLN A 225 4.88 4.04 -3.02
CA GLN A 225 5.68 3.99 -1.79
C GLN A 225 6.83 2.99 -1.85
N ASN A 226 6.48 1.76 -2.21
CA ASN A 226 7.38 0.63 -2.34
C ASN A 226 8.26 0.72 -3.59
N LYS A 227 8.19 1.83 -4.34
CA LYS A 227 9.03 2.12 -5.50
C LYS A 227 8.84 1.11 -6.65
N THR A 228 7.71 0.42 -6.67
CA THR A 228 7.38 -0.58 -7.71
C THR A 228 6.77 0.07 -8.94
N ALA A 229 6.08 1.18 -8.78
CA ALA A 229 5.59 2.02 -9.87
C ALA A 229 6.39 3.32 -9.98
N TYR A 230 6.78 3.69 -11.20
CA TYR A 230 7.51 4.92 -11.48
C TYR A 230 7.32 5.39 -12.93
N ILE A 231 7.53 6.68 -13.15
CA ILE A 231 7.76 7.28 -14.46
C ILE A 231 9.23 7.69 -14.56
N SER A 232 9.85 7.46 -15.71
CA SER A 232 11.18 7.95 -16.02
C SER A 232 11.21 8.60 -17.39
N VAL A 233 11.96 9.68 -17.55
CA VAL A 233 12.15 10.34 -18.84
C VAL A 233 13.63 10.61 -19.09
N TYR A 234 14.00 10.55 -20.36
CA TYR A 234 15.30 10.94 -20.87
C TYR A 234 15.16 12.16 -21.79
N THR A 235 16.04 13.13 -21.62
CA THR A 235 15.98 14.42 -22.32
C THR A 235 17.26 14.74 -23.07
N ILE A 236 17.11 15.53 -24.13
CA ILE A 236 18.20 16.25 -24.81
C ILE A 236 17.85 17.73 -24.69
N GLY A 237 18.64 18.49 -23.95
CA GLY A 237 18.22 19.79 -23.43
C GLY A 237 16.93 19.66 -22.62
N GLU A 238 15.98 20.54 -22.89
CA GLU A 238 14.66 20.55 -22.25
C GLU A 238 13.68 19.52 -22.84
N GLN A 239 14.01 18.94 -24.00
CA GLN A 239 13.08 18.12 -24.77
C GLN A 239 13.10 16.66 -24.33
N ILE A 240 11.92 16.10 -24.05
CA ILE A 240 11.77 14.68 -23.71
C ILE A 240 11.87 13.82 -24.98
N ARG A 241 12.82 12.90 -25.01
CA ARG A 241 13.06 11.96 -26.13
C ARG A 241 12.57 10.56 -25.86
N THR A 242 12.72 10.13 -24.62
CA THR A 242 12.22 8.85 -24.16
C THR A 242 11.41 9.06 -22.90
N LYS A 243 10.25 8.42 -22.82
CA LYS A 243 9.47 8.31 -21.60
C LYS A 243 9.19 6.85 -21.31
N SER A 244 9.10 6.49 -20.05
CA SER A 244 8.70 5.15 -19.64
C SER A 244 7.85 5.21 -18.38
N LEU A 245 6.81 4.39 -18.34
CA LEU A 245 6.01 4.12 -17.16
C LEU A 245 6.19 2.64 -16.84
N SER A 246 6.49 2.33 -15.58
CA SER A 246 6.66 0.95 -15.11
C SER A 246 5.89 0.70 -13.83
N ARG A 247 5.42 -0.54 -13.65
CA ARG A 247 4.71 -1.07 -12.47
C ARG A 247 5.17 -2.49 -12.14
N TYR A 248 6.39 -2.61 -11.62
CA TYR A 248 6.99 -3.87 -11.17
C TYR A 248 6.36 -4.36 -9.87
N GLY A 249 5.13 -4.87 -9.91
CA GLY A 249 4.45 -5.41 -8.74
C GLY A 249 2.93 -5.50 -8.85
N THR A 250 2.36 -4.91 -9.90
CA THR A 250 0.97 -5.19 -10.28
C THR A 250 0.94 -6.53 -11.00
N ALA A 251 0.14 -7.48 -10.50
CA ALA A 251 -0.26 -8.59 -11.33
C ALA A 251 -0.99 -8.00 -12.56
N GLY A 252 -0.60 -8.39 -13.77
CA GLY A 252 -1.29 -7.89 -14.95
C GLY A 252 -2.69 -8.50 -15.05
N LYS A 253 -3.44 -8.12 -16.08
CA LYS A 253 -4.73 -8.78 -16.36
C LYS A 253 -4.50 -10.18 -16.92
N ASN A 254 -5.49 -11.05 -16.77
CA ASN A 254 -5.48 -12.31 -17.51
C ASN A 254 -5.67 -11.97 -18.99
N ILE A 255 -4.66 -12.26 -19.79
CA ILE A 255 -4.69 -12.09 -21.25
C ILE A 255 -4.83 -13.47 -21.85
N SER A 256 -5.99 -13.73 -22.45
CA SER A 256 -6.21 -15.00 -23.16
C SER A 256 -5.41 -15.03 -24.46
N SER A 257 -5.05 -16.21 -24.94
CA SER A 257 -4.41 -16.37 -26.26
C SER A 257 -5.29 -15.77 -27.35
N ALA A 258 -6.61 -16.00 -27.33
CA ALA A 258 -7.54 -15.40 -28.29
C ALA A 258 -7.49 -13.85 -28.31
N THR A 259 -7.41 -13.21 -27.14
CA THR A 259 -7.26 -11.74 -27.04
C THR A 259 -5.90 -11.27 -27.54
N PHE A 260 -4.84 -12.02 -27.28
CA PHE A 260 -3.52 -11.71 -27.81
C PHE A 260 -3.50 -11.86 -29.34
N ASP A 261 -4.06 -12.95 -29.86
CA ASP A 261 -4.09 -13.30 -31.27
C ASP A 261 -4.91 -12.29 -32.09
N SER A 262 -6.03 -11.80 -31.56
CA SER A 262 -6.89 -10.80 -32.24
C SER A 262 -6.24 -9.43 -32.48
N LEU A 263 -5.12 -9.11 -31.80
CA LEU A 263 -4.41 -7.84 -31.97
C LEU A 263 -3.39 -7.98 -33.10
N GLU A 264 -3.80 -7.68 -34.32
CA GLU A 264 -2.98 -7.86 -35.54
C GLU A 264 -2.10 -6.64 -35.86
N ASN A 265 -1.09 -6.84 -36.70
CA ASN A 265 -0.30 -5.73 -37.22
C ASN A 265 -1.21 -4.67 -37.88
N GLY A 266 -0.90 -3.39 -37.64
CA GLY A 266 -1.74 -2.26 -38.03
C GLY A 266 -2.75 -1.82 -36.97
N THR A 267 -2.98 -2.61 -35.91
CA THR A 267 -3.83 -2.22 -34.77
C THR A 267 -3.28 -0.94 -34.13
N ASP A 268 -4.18 0.01 -33.85
CA ASP A 268 -3.84 1.25 -33.17
C ASP A 268 -3.43 1.02 -31.71
N TYR A 269 -2.43 1.77 -31.25
CA TYR A 269 -1.97 1.76 -29.87
C TYR A 269 -3.12 1.91 -28.86
N ASP A 270 -4.03 2.85 -29.09
CA ASP A 270 -5.17 3.09 -28.19
C ASP A 270 -6.15 1.92 -28.14
N VAL A 271 -6.26 1.14 -29.22
CA VAL A 271 -7.07 -0.08 -29.25
C VAL A 271 -6.42 -1.15 -28.36
N VAL A 272 -5.09 -1.33 -28.44
CA VAL A 272 -4.37 -2.27 -27.57
C VAL A 272 -4.53 -1.87 -26.09
N ILE A 273 -4.39 -0.59 -25.75
CA ILE A 273 -4.62 -0.08 -24.38
C ILE A 273 -6.07 -0.32 -23.94
N THR A 274 -7.05 -0.10 -24.82
CA THR A 274 -8.48 -0.30 -24.49
C THR A 274 -8.79 -1.77 -24.22
N VAL A 275 -8.27 -2.68 -25.05
CA VAL A 275 -8.51 -4.12 -24.94
C VAL A 275 -7.79 -4.73 -23.72
N LEU A 276 -6.52 -4.38 -23.52
CA LEU A 276 -5.68 -5.02 -22.51
C LEU A 276 -5.60 -4.24 -21.18
N GLY A 277 -6.00 -2.96 -21.18
CA GLY A 277 -5.84 -2.06 -20.04
C GLY A 277 -4.40 -1.57 -19.85
N GLU A 278 -4.07 -1.20 -18.61
CA GLU A 278 -2.74 -0.67 -18.30
C GLU A 278 -1.64 -1.72 -18.48
N PRO A 279 -0.56 -1.39 -19.19
CA PRO A 279 0.61 -2.26 -19.30
C PRO A 279 1.39 -2.27 -17.98
N THR A 280 2.12 -3.37 -17.74
CA THR A 280 3.12 -3.42 -16.67
C THR A 280 4.31 -2.50 -16.95
N ARG A 281 4.62 -2.30 -18.23
CA ARG A 281 5.62 -1.32 -18.68
C ARG A 281 5.25 -0.78 -20.05
N VAL A 282 5.44 0.52 -20.23
CA VAL A 282 5.47 1.17 -21.53
C VAL A 282 6.75 1.99 -21.65
N THR A 283 7.37 1.93 -22.81
CA THR A 283 8.48 2.81 -23.20
C THR A 283 8.15 3.42 -24.55
N VAL A 284 8.28 4.74 -24.68
CA VAL A 284 8.14 5.46 -25.95
C VAL A 284 9.42 6.23 -26.19
N THR A 285 10.01 6.08 -27.38
CA THR A 285 11.21 6.78 -27.82
C THR A 285 10.98 7.41 -29.18
N SER A 286 11.43 8.63 -29.38
CA SER A 286 11.45 9.28 -30.69
C SER A 286 12.82 9.16 -31.34
N SER A 287 12.82 8.96 -32.66
CA SER A 287 13.99 9.12 -33.52
C SER A 287 13.54 9.75 -34.84
N GLY A 288 13.99 10.99 -35.06
CA GLY A 288 13.50 11.82 -36.16
C GLY A 288 11.99 12.05 -36.08
N SER A 289 11.29 11.95 -37.20
CA SER A 289 9.83 12.06 -37.27
C SER A 289 9.08 10.83 -36.74
N SER A 290 9.79 9.75 -36.40
CA SER A 290 9.16 8.49 -35.98
C SER A 290 9.15 8.33 -34.47
N SER A 291 8.05 7.79 -33.95
CA SER A 291 7.94 7.28 -32.58
C SER A 291 7.98 5.75 -32.57
N TYR A 292 8.61 5.20 -31.54
CA TYR A 292 8.68 3.77 -31.30
C TYR A 292 8.15 3.51 -29.89
N THR A 293 7.14 2.65 -29.79
CA THR A 293 6.53 2.28 -28.52
C THR A 293 6.71 0.80 -28.27
N THR A 294 7.04 0.43 -27.03
CA THR A 294 6.97 -0.95 -26.56
C THR A 294 6.02 -1.01 -25.38
N LEU A 295 4.98 -1.81 -25.49
CA LEU A 295 4.12 -2.22 -24.38
C LEU A 295 4.54 -3.60 -23.90
N VAL A 296 4.62 -3.77 -22.59
CA VAL A 296 4.84 -5.07 -21.95
C VAL A 296 3.73 -5.30 -20.95
N TYR A 297 3.07 -6.44 -21.09
CA TYR A 297 2.08 -6.97 -20.17
C TYR A 297 2.59 -8.27 -19.56
N ARG A 298 2.27 -8.51 -18.29
CA ARG A 298 2.54 -9.79 -17.64
C ARG A 298 1.22 -10.48 -17.31
N ASN A 299 1.00 -11.67 -17.86
CA ASN A 299 -0.17 -12.47 -17.53
C ASN A 299 -0.12 -12.89 -16.06
N ARG A 300 -1.20 -12.64 -15.34
CA ARG A 300 -1.31 -13.04 -13.92
C ARG A 300 -1.30 -14.54 -13.70
N THR A 301 -2.01 -15.31 -14.53
CA THR A 301 -2.22 -16.74 -14.30
C THR A 301 -1.04 -17.56 -14.80
N THR A 302 -0.52 -17.22 -15.99
CA THR A 302 0.53 -18.00 -16.66
C THR A 302 1.93 -17.44 -16.43
N ASN A 303 2.08 -16.27 -15.80
CA ASN A 303 3.33 -15.52 -15.66
C ASN A 303 4.01 -15.08 -16.97
N LYS A 304 3.45 -15.44 -18.12
CA LYS A 304 3.95 -15.07 -19.44
C LYS A 304 3.99 -13.56 -19.64
N ASN A 305 4.96 -13.08 -20.40
CA ASN A 305 5.02 -11.69 -20.83
C ASN A 305 4.54 -11.59 -22.29
N TYR A 306 3.71 -10.59 -22.56
CA TYR A 306 3.29 -10.22 -23.90
C TYR A 306 3.87 -8.85 -24.22
N SER A 307 4.63 -8.76 -25.31
CA SER A 307 5.23 -7.52 -25.78
C SER A 307 4.59 -7.11 -27.10
N PHE A 308 4.32 -5.81 -27.24
CA PHE A 308 3.78 -5.21 -28.46
C PHE A 308 4.68 -4.06 -28.87
N TYR A 309 5.07 -4.04 -30.14
CA TYR A 309 6.01 -3.07 -30.69
C TYR A 309 5.28 -2.21 -31.73
N PHE A 310 5.37 -0.90 -31.58
CA PHE A 310 4.68 0.05 -32.45
C PHE A 310 5.66 0.99 -33.10
N THR A 311 5.32 1.41 -34.32
CA THR A 311 5.93 2.56 -34.99
C THR A 311 4.81 3.52 -35.34
N ASN A 312 4.95 4.79 -34.94
CA ASN A 312 3.94 5.84 -35.16
C ASN A 312 2.53 5.38 -34.73
N ASP A 313 2.46 4.79 -33.53
CA ASP A 313 1.25 4.28 -32.89
C ASP A 313 0.53 3.13 -33.61
N LYS A 314 1.13 2.56 -34.66
CA LYS A 314 0.65 1.34 -35.33
C LYS A 314 1.44 0.13 -34.89
N LEU A 315 0.75 -0.94 -34.49
CA LEU A 315 1.35 -2.21 -34.11
C LEU A 315 2.11 -2.81 -35.30
N ILE A 316 3.41 -3.06 -35.16
CA ILE A 316 4.24 -3.66 -36.23
C ILE A 316 4.63 -5.10 -35.94
N SER A 317 4.67 -5.48 -34.66
CA SER A 317 4.92 -6.85 -34.23
C SER A 317 4.49 -7.06 -32.78
N LYS A 318 4.28 -8.32 -32.42
CA LYS A 318 3.99 -8.76 -31.05
C LYS A 318 4.76 -10.04 -30.74
N SER A 319 5.07 -10.27 -29.47
CA SER A 319 5.72 -11.48 -29.00
C SER A 319 5.16 -11.93 -27.66
N GLU A 320 5.26 -13.24 -27.42
CA GLU A 320 4.93 -13.89 -26.16
C GLU A 320 6.18 -14.59 -25.66
N SER A 321 6.47 -14.46 -24.36
CA SER A 321 7.56 -15.18 -23.69
C SER A 321 7.13 -15.69 -22.33
N ASN A 322 7.79 -16.75 -21.85
CA ASN A 322 7.56 -17.29 -20.50
C ASN A 322 8.30 -16.48 -19.43
#